data_AF-A0A0S8FUA1-F1
#
_entry.id   AF-A0A0S8FUA1-F1
#
_cell.length_a   1.000
_cell.length_b   1.000
_cell.length_c   1.000
_cell.angle_alpha   90.00
_cell.angle_beta   90.00
_cell.angle_gamma   90.00
#
_symmetry.space_group_name_H-M   'P 1'
#
loop_
_entity.id
_entity.type
_entity.pdbx_description
1 polymer ?
#
loop_
_entity_poly.entity_id
_entity_poly.type
_entity_poly.pdbx_seq_one_letter_code
_entity_poly.pdbx_strand_id
1 'polypeptide(L)'
;MKLHIKMMLALILLLLSCRERVSQLDIMSDDFVSPPPTDAEVTGLYYQAGNLVGIQFTMLFAEASQGNVDVTNVFFQDISERLRTVTTIHTGDQHYVIEIFGPYELGDYSLRLFFGEIAIGARIFSIVQEKGQMVIHSVPEVRRVLDKAQEWRVVISP
;
A
#
# COMPACT_ATOMS: atom_id res chain seq x y z
N MET A 1 33.15 39.06 -31.15
CA MET A 1 33.38 38.71 -29.73
C MET A 1 32.10 38.49 -28.92
N LYS A 2 31.10 39.40 -28.94
CA LYS A 2 29.87 39.26 -28.12
C LYS A 2 28.93 38.10 -28.49
N LEU A 3 28.99 37.58 -29.72
CA LEU A 3 28.13 36.49 -30.20
C LEU A 3 28.59 35.11 -29.69
N HIS A 4 29.91 34.87 -29.67
CA HIS A 4 30.45 33.58 -29.22
C HIS A 4 30.26 33.33 -27.73
N ILE A 5 30.32 34.37 -26.91
CA ILE A 5 30.06 34.27 -25.45
C ILE A 5 28.60 33.85 -25.18
N LYS A 6 27.64 34.43 -25.93
CA LYS A 6 26.21 34.08 -25.79
C LYS A 6 25.92 32.65 -26.23
N MET A 7 26.56 32.20 -27.30
CA MET A 7 26.39 30.84 -27.82
C MET A 7 26.97 29.79 -26.87
N MET A 8 28.13 30.09 -26.26
CA MET A 8 28.76 29.21 -25.28
C MET A 8 27.93 29.12 -23.99
N LEU A 9 27.34 30.25 -23.53
CA LEU A 9 26.46 30.26 -22.36
C LEU A 9 25.15 29.47 -22.62
N ALA A 10 24.57 29.59 -23.81
CA ALA A 10 23.39 28.83 -24.21
C ALA A 10 23.67 27.33 -24.29
N LEU A 11 24.85 26.94 -24.80
CA LEU A 11 25.28 25.54 -24.86
C LEU A 11 25.47 24.95 -23.46
N ILE A 12 26.08 25.70 -22.53
CA ILE A 12 26.25 25.28 -21.14
C ILE A 12 24.89 25.12 -20.45
N LEU A 13 23.95 26.04 -20.65
CA LEU A 13 22.58 25.93 -20.11
C LEU A 13 21.80 24.75 -20.71
N LEU A 14 21.99 24.46 -22.01
CA LEU A 14 21.39 23.28 -22.66
C LEU A 14 21.96 21.97 -22.09
N LEU A 15 23.28 21.90 -21.89
CA LEU A 15 23.94 20.74 -21.29
C LEU A 15 23.55 20.54 -19.82
N LEU A 16 23.31 21.62 -19.07
CA LEU A 16 22.77 21.57 -17.70
C LEU A 16 21.28 21.21 -17.68
N SER A 17 20.53 21.49 -18.74
CA SER A 17 19.11 21.08 -18.89
C SER A 17 18.93 19.62 -19.30
N CYS A 18 20.00 18.99 -19.82
CA CYS A 18 20.07 17.55 -20.07
C CYS A 18 20.42 16.75 -18.81
N ARG A 19 20.08 17.25 -17.62
CA ARG A 19 20.04 16.42 -16.42
C ARG A 19 18.85 15.48 -16.63
N GLU A 20 19.14 14.21 -16.96
CA GLU A 20 18.13 13.16 -16.94
C GLU A 20 17.34 13.30 -15.64
N ARG A 21 16.01 13.36 -15.74
CA ARG A 21 15.16 13.24 -14.55
C ARG A 21 15.31 11.82 -14.06
N VAL A 22 16.34 11.59 -13.24
CA VAL A 22 16.51 10.34 -12.53
C VAL A 22 15.32 10.24 -11.59
N SER A 23 14.53 9.18 -11.74
CA SER A 23 13.42 8.92 -10.84
C SER A 23 13.99 8.80 -9.43
N GLN A 24 13.51 9.61 -8.48
CA GLN A 24 13.86 9.49 -7.05
C GLN A 24 13.45 8.14 -6.45
N LEU A 25 12.77 7.32 -7.23
CA LEU A 25 12.23 6.01 -6.90
C LEU A 25 12.99 4.86 -7.59
N ASP A 26 14.04 5.14 -8.36
CA ASP A 26 14.93 4.11 -8.88
C ASP A 26 15.87 3.64 -7.77
N ILE A 27 15.69 2.40 -7.30
CA ILE A 27 16.47 1.78 -6.20
C ILE A 27 17.98 1.73 -6.55
N MET A 28 18.33 1.79 -7.84
CA MET A 28 19.72 1.81 -8.31
C MET A 28 20.28 3.22 -8.49
N SER A 29 19.49 4.27 -8.21
CA SER A 29 19.90 5.67 -8.28
C SER A 29 20.61 6.11 -7.01
N ASP A 30 21.69 6.88 -7.16
CA ASP A 30 22.37 7.57 -6.06
C ASP A 30 21.46 8.59 -5.34
N ASP A 31 20.35 9.00 -5.99
CA ASP A 31 19.33 9.91 -5.45
C ASP A 31 18.10 9.16 -4.89
N PHE A 32 18.19 7.84 -4.66
CA PHE A 32 17.08 7.05 -4.13
C PHE A 32 16.66 7.52 -2.73
N VAL A 33 15.38 7.86 -2.59
CA VAL A 33 14.76 8.09 -1.30
C VAL A 33 13.83 6.93 -1.01
N SER A 34 14.16 6.14 0.02
CA SER A 34 13.25 5.11 0.52
C SER A 34 11.91 5.77 0.81
N PRO A 35 10.78 5.20 0.34
CA PRO A 35 9.48 5.73 0.70
C PRO A 35 9.33 5.75 2.23
N PRO A 36 8.58 6.72 2.76
CA PRO A 36 8.36 6.81 4.19
C PRO A 36 7.68 5.53 4.70
N PRO A 37 7.95 5.14 5.96
CA PRO A 37 7.21 4.05 6.58
C PRO A 37 5.71 4.35 6.53
N THR A 38 4.91 3.33 6.31
CA THR A 38 3.45 3.42 6.29
C THR A 38 2.88 2.61 7.44
N ASP A 39 1.87 3.18 8.10
CA ASP A 39 1.08 2.43 9.08
C ASP A 39 -0.20 1.91 8.41
N ALA A 40 -0.52 0.68 8.76
CA ALA A 40 -1.65 -0.06 8.25
C ALA A 40 -2.65 -0.26 9.39
N GLU A 41 -3.82 0.34 9.29
CA GLU A 41 -4.87 0.22 10.30
C GLU A 41 -6.03 -0.62 9.79
N VAL A 42 -6.48 -1.57 10.61
CA VAL A 42 -7.74 -2.26 10.34
C VAL A 42 -8.88 -1.28 10.67
N THR A 43 -9.67 -0.93 9.65
CA THR A 43 -10.66 0.16 9.73
C THR A 43 -12.08 -0.28 9.44
N GLY A 44 -12.29 -1.54 9.01
CA GLY A 44 -13.62 -2.07 8.75
C GLY A 44 -13.63 -3.59 8.65
N LEU A 45 -14.78 -4.19 8.98
CA LEU A 45 -15.02 -5.64 8.97
C LEU A 45 -16.30 -5.96 8.22
N TYR A 46 -16.23 -6.86 7.26
CA TYR A 46 -17.35 -7.27 6.42
C TYR A 46 -17.88 -8.62 6.88
N TYR A 47 -19.19 -8.71 7.07
CA TYR A 47 -19.85 -9.94 7.54
C TYR A 47 -20.92 -10.41 6.55
N GLN A 48 -21.00 -11.73 6.37
CA GLN A 48 -22.07 -12.38 5.63
C GLN A 48 -22.58 -13.58 6.42
N ALA A 49 -23.89 -13.58 6.73
CA ALA A 49 -24.53 -14.63 7.53
C ALA A 49 -23.79 -14.95 8.84
N GLY A 50 -23.25 -13.93 9.51
CA GLY A 50 -22.49 -14.06 10.77
C GLY A 50 -21.00 -14.43 10.61
N ASN A 51 -20.56 -14.78 9.41
CA ASN A 51 -19.16 -15.07 9.13
C ASN A 51 -18.42 -13.81 8.68
N LEU A 52 -17.19 -13.63 9.15
CA LEU A 52 -16.27 -12.60 8.66
C LEU A 52 -15.83 -13.00 7.24
N VAL A 53 -16.09 -12.11 6.27
CA VAL A 53 -15.82 -12.34 4.85
C VAL A 53 -14.93 -11.28 4.22
N GLY A 54 -14.60 -10.23 4.95
CA GLY A 54 -13.72 -9.18 4.47
C GLY A 54 -13.16 -8.30 5.58
N ILE A 55 -11.99 -7.74 5.33
CA ILE A 55 -11.32 -6.79 6.22
C ILE A 55 -10.87 -5.60 5.40
N GLN A 56 -11.17 -4.40 5.88
CA GLN A 56 -10.69 -3.14 5.31
C GLN A 56 -9.46 -2.66 6.08
N PHE A 57 -8.41 -2.33 5.35
CA PHE A 57 -7.21 -1.68 5.84
C PHE A 57 -7.16 -0.27 5.26
N THR A 58 -6.90 0.72 6.12
CA THR A 58 -6.53 2.06 5.67
C THR A 58 -5.04 2.21 5.87
N MET A 59 -4.38 2.68 4.82
CA MET A 59 -2.94 2.85 4.77
C MET A 59 -2.59 4.31 4.83
N LEU A 60 -1.75 4.71 5.78
CA LEU A 60 -1.37 6.11 5.98
C LEU A 60 0.10 6.30 5.59
N PHE A 61 0.38 7.28 4.73
CA PHE A 61 1.76 7.66 4.39
C PHE A 61 2.24 8.79 5.28
N ALA A 62 3.44 8.65 5.87
CA ALA A 62 3.99 9.67 6.76
C ALA A 62 4.35 10.96 6.01
N GLU A 63 4.68 10.87 4.72
CA GLU A 63 5.01 12.03 3.87
C GLU A 63 4.47 11.83 2.46
N ALA A 64 3.81 12.87 1.93
CA ALA A 64 3.30 12.88 0.57
C ALA A 64 4.44 13.15 -0.42
N SER A 65 5.28 12.16 -0.71
CA SER A 65 6.18 12.26 -1.87
C SER A 65 5.33 12.34 -3.13
N GLN A 66 5.72 13.14 -4.14
CA GLN A 66 4.89 13.27 -5.34
C GLN A 66 5.35 12.25 -6.39
N GLY A 67 4.53 11.23 -6.65
CA GLY A 67 4.85 10.20 -7.64
C GLY A 67 3.84 9.06 -7.67
N ASN A 68 3.93 8.25 -8.71
CA ASN A 68 3.25 6.96 -8.74
C ASN A 68 4.26 5.88 -8.33
N VAL A 69 3.84 5.05 -7.41
CA VAL A 69 4.69 4.05 -6.75
C VAL A 69 3.96 2.72 -6.74
N ASP A 70 4.64 1.65 -7.14
CA ASP A 70 4.11 0.30 -6.99
C ASP A 70 4.38 -0.23 -5.58
N VAL A 71 3.31 -0.48 -4.84
CA VAL A 71 3.34 -1.15 -3.54
C VAL A 71 2.88 -2.59 -3.71
N THR A 72 3.70 -3.52 -3.25
CA THR A 72 3.34 -4.93 -3.15
C THR A 72 2.71 -5.19 -1.79
N ASN A 73 1.46 -5.64 -1.79
CA ASN A 73 0.70 -6.00 -0.60
C ASN A 73 0.65 -7.53 -0.51
N VAL A 74 1.18 -8.08 0.58
CA VAL A 74 1.22 -9.52 0.81
C VAL A 74 0.46 -9.85 2.09
N PHE A 75 -0.57 -10.68 1.96
CA PHE A 75 -1.45 -11.07 3.05
C PHE A 75 -1.15 -12.50 3.47
N PHE A 76 -0.88 -12.68 4.77
CA PHE A 76 -0.56 -13.95 5.38
C PHE A 76 -1.62 -14.35 6.42
N GLN A 77 -1.84 -15.66 6.53
CA GLN A 77 -2.40 -16.31 7.70
C GLN A 77 -1.29 -17.17 8.30
N ASP A 78 -0.92 -16.91 9.54
CA ASP A 78 0.25 -17.46 10.22
C ASP A 78 1.52 -17.26 9.36
N ILE A 79 2.01 -18.33 8.71
CA ILE A 79 3.18 -18.34 7.82
C ILE A 79 2.82 -18.52 6.34
N SER A 80 1.55 -18.75 6.03
CA SER A 80 1.10 -19.08 4.68
C SER A 80 0.61 -17.84 3.95
N GLU A 81 1.21 -17.54 2.80
CA GLU A 81 0.75 -16.49 1.90
C GLU A 81 -0.64 -16.86 1.35
N ARG A 82 -1.64 -16.01 1.60
CA ARG A 82 -2.99 -16.17 1.08
C ARG A 82 -3.18 -15.38 -0.21
N LEU A 83 -2.53 -14.22 -0.29
CA LEU A 83 -2.77 -13.27 -1.38
C LEU A 83 -1.57 -12.34 -1.55
N ARG A 84 -1.27 -12.05 -2.80
CA ARG A 84 -0.27 -11.06 -3.20
C ARG A 84 -0.85 -10.21 -4.31
N THR A 85 -0.76 -8.90 -4.14
CA THR A 85 -1.20 -7.94 -5.15
C THR A 85 -0.22 -6.79 -5.25
N VAL A 86 -0.05 -6.26 -6.45
CA VAL A 86 0.74 -5.06 -6.71
C VAL A 86 -0.22 -3.95 -7.04
N THR A 87 0.04 -2.76 -6.51
CA THR A 87 -0.84 -1.61 -6.66
C THR A 87 -0.02 -0.38 -6.88
N THR A 88 -0.28 0.27 -8.00
CA THR A 88 0.24 1.62 -8.25
C THR A 88 -0.59 2.60 -7.43
N ILE A 89 0.03 3.22 -6.45
CA ILE A 89 -0.55 4.27 -5.62
C ILE A 89 0.06 5.61 -6.01
N HIS A 90 -0.68 6.69 -5.81
CA HIS A 90 -0.13 8.02 -5.89
C HIS A 90 0.34 8.42 -4.49
N THR A 91 1.65 8.57 -4.28
CA THR A 91 2.20 8.93 -2.96
C THR A 91 1.83 10.35 -2.55
N GLY A 92 1.26 11.16 -3.46
CA GLY A 92 0.64 12.44 -3.12
C GLY A 92 -0.66 12.30 -2.33
N ASP A 93 -1.28 11.11 -2.34
CA ASP A 93 -2.47 10.81 -1.56
C ASP A 93 -2.09 10.55 -0.10
N GLN A 94 -2.89 11.07 0.83
CA GLN A 94 -2.63 10.91 2.27
C GLN A 94 -2.87 9.47 2.74
N HIS A 95 -3.72 8.74 2.03
CA HIS A 95 -4.06 7.38 2.35
C HIS A 95 -4.51 6.61 1.10
N TYR A 96 -4.55 5.29 1.23
CA TYR A 96 -5.31 4.41 0.32
C TYR A 96 -5.96 3.30 1.13
N VAL A 97 -7.00 2.69 0.57
CA VAL A 97 -7.78 1.65 1.25
C VAL A 97 -7.64 0.32 0.52
N ILE A 98 -7.37 -0.73 1.28
CA ILE A 98 -7.31 -2.11 0.80
C ILE A 98 -8.41 -2.90 1.48
N GLU A 99 -9.29 -3.50 0.69
CA GLU A 99 -10.28 -4.44 1.17
C GLU A 99 -9.89 -5.84 0.72
N ILE A 100 -9.63 -6.72 1.68
CA ILE A 100 -9.32 -8.13 1.42
C ILE A 100 -10.55 -8.93 1.79
N PHE A 101 -11.09 -9.68 0.84
CA PHE A 101 -12.20 -10.59 1.05
C PHE A 101 -11.72 -12.03 0.96
N GLY A 102 -12.33 -12.92 1.72
CA GLY A 102 -12.01 -14.34 1.72
C GLY A 102 -12.70 -15.13 2.83
N PRO A 103 -12.55 -16.47 2.84
CA PRO A 103 -13.06 -17.32 3.90
C PRO A 103 -12.13 -17.23 5.12
N TYR A 104 -12.37 -16.25 5.99
CA TYR A 104 -11.57 -16.08 7.20
C TYR A 104 -11.80 -17.22 8.20
N GLU A 105 -10.72 -17.60 8.87
CA GLU A 105 -10.70 -18.59 9.93
C GLU A 105 -10.15 -17.94 11.20
N LEU A 106 -10.23 -18.65 12.33
CA LEU A 106 -9.58 -18.20 13.55
C LEU A 106 -8.06 -18.34 13.37
N GLY A 107 -7.31 -17.36 13.87
CA GLY A 107 -5.85 -17.37 13.81
C GLY A 107 -5.22 -16.00 13.70
N ASP A 108 -3.91 -15.99 13.53
CA ASP A 108 -3.12 -14.78 13.37
C ASP A 108 -2.94 -14.45 11.90
N TYR A 109 -3.05 -13.17 11.58
CA TYR A 109 -2.95 -12.65 10.24
C TYR A 109 -1.96 -11.50 10.19
N SER A 110 -1.32 -11.34 9.03
CA SER A 110 -0.52 -10.15 8.78
C SER A 110 -0.67 -9.64 7.36
N LEU A 111 -0.84 -8.32 7.23
CA LEU A 111 -0.66 -7.60 5.99
C LEU A 111 0.75 -7.02 6.00
N ARG A 112 1.54 -7.30 4.96
CA ARG A 112 2.91 -6.76 4.79
C ARG A 112 2.98 -5.98 3.48
N LEU A 113 3.70 -4.88 3.53
CA LEU A 113 3.75 -3.91 2.45
C LEU A 113 5.19 -3.71 2.04
N PHE A 114 5.43 -3.76 0.74
CA PHE A 114 6.75 -3.65 0.18
C PHE A 114 6.79 -2.61 -0.93
N PHE A 115 7.87 -1.84 -0.96
CA PHE A 115 8.28 -1.03 -2.10
C PHE A 115 9.49 -1.71 -2.75
N GLY A 116 9.29 -2.28 -3.93
CA GLY A 116 10.23 -3.25 -4.48
C GLY A 116 10.43 -4.40 -3.48
N GLU A 117 11.67 -4.60 -3.02
CA GLU A 117 12.03 -5.63 -2.04
C GLU A 117 12.09 -5.12 -0.59
N ILE A 118 11.85 -3.82 -0.37
CA ILE A 118 11.98 -3.18 0.95
C ILE A 118 10.63 -3.20 1.65
N ALA A 119 10.56 -3.75 2.87
CA ALA A 119 9.37 -3.68 3.70
C ALA A 119 9.14 -2.25 4.21
N ILE A 120 7.98 -1.68 3.92
CA ILE A 120 7.63 -0.29 4.26
C ILE A 120 6.57 -0.20 5.36
N GLY A 121 5.87 -1.28 5.65
CA GLY A 121 4.85 -1.33 6.68
C GLY A 121 4.30 -2.74 6.90
N ALA A 122 3.70 -2.95 8.07
CA ALA A 122 3.01 -4.19 8.37
C ALA A 122 1.91 -3.98 9.40
N ARG A 123 0.81 -4.74 9.25
CA ARG A 123 -0.21 -4.87 10.29
C ARG A 123 -0.38 -6.31 10.68
N ILE A 124 -0.24 -6.59 11.98
CA ILE A 124 -0.55 -7.89 12.57
C ILE A 124 -1.87 -7.76 13.34
N PHE A 125 -2.72 -8.77 13.25
CA PHE A 125 -3.96 -8.85 14.01
C PHE A 125 -4.39 -10.31 14.15
N SER A 126 -5.27 -10.59 15.11
CA SER A 126 -5.80 -11.92 15.35
C SER A 126 -7.32 -11.91 15.15
N ILE A 127 -7.84 -12.96 14.52
CA ILE A 127 -9.26 -13.22 14.41
C ILE A 127 -9.62 -14.21 15.51
N VAL A 128 -10.48 -13.79 16.41
CA VAL A 128 -10.92 -14.57 17.57
C VAL A 128 -12.43 -14.78 17.54
N GLN A 129 -12.93 -15.79 18.25
CA GLN A 129 -14.36 -16.02 18.39
C GLN A 129 -14.88 -15.42 19.70
N GLU A 130 -15.84 -14.52 19.60
CA GLU A 130 -16.56 -13.96 20.75
C GLU A 130 -18.06 -14.10 20.55
N LYS A 131 -18.75 -14.67 21.55
CA LYS A 131 -20.22 -14.85 21.53
C LYS A 131 -20.74 -15.53 20.24
N GLY A 132 -19.94 -16.41 19.65
CA GLY A 132 -20.27 -17.14 18.43
C GLY A 132 -19.93 -16.41 17.12
N GLN A 133 -19.41 -15.18 17.16
CA GLN A 133 -19.03 -14.39 15.99
C GLN A 133 -17.51 -14.22 15.92
N MET A 134 -16.95 -14.23 14.71
CA MET A 134 -15.54 -13.90 14.49
C MET A 134 -15.32 -12.39 14.58
N VAL A 135 -14.34 -11.94 15.36
CA VAL A 135 -14.07 -10.52 15.59
C VAL A 135 -12.57 -10.23 15.54
N ILE A 136 -12.23 -8.97 15.26
CA ILE A 136 -10.90 -8.40 15.44
C ILE A 136 -11.05 -7.29 16.47
N HIS A 137 -10.27 -7.36 17.55
CA HIS A 137 -10.35 -6.36 18.62
C HIS A 137 -9.94 -4.97 18.14
N SER A 138 -10.54 -3.94 18.75
CA SER A 138 -10.20 -2.53 18.53
C SER A 138 -10.42 -2.01 17.11
N VAL A 139 -11.35 -2.62 16.36
CA VAL A 139 -11.72 -2.18 15.01
C VAL A 139 -13.12 -1.55 15.03
N PRO A 140 -13.30 -0.31 14.49
CA PRO A 140 -14.62 0.26 14.29
C PRO A 140 -15.46 -0.65 13.38
N GLU A 141 -16.63 -1.05 13.85
CA GLU A 141 -17.46 -2.01 13.13
C GLU A 141 -18.16 -1.34 11.92
N VAL A 142 -17.54 -1.43 10.73
CA VAL A 142 -18.19 -1.01 9.48
C VAL A 142 -18.95 -2.19 8.88
N ARG A 143 -20.21 -2.37 9.28
CA ARG A 143 -21.06 -3.44 8.74
C ARG A 143 -21.51 -3.12 7.32
N ARG A 144 -21.02 -3.89 6.34
CA ARG A 144 -21.64 -3.98 5.01
C ARG A 144 -21.94 -5.44 4.70
N VAL A 145 -23.18 -5.72 4.30
CA VAL A 145 -23.67 -7.06 3.96
C VAL A 145 -23.38 -7.32 2.49
N LEU A 146 -22.77 -8.46 2.19
CA LEU A 146 -22.47 -8.90 0.82
C LEU A 146 -23.30 -10.15 0.48
N ASP A 147 -23.75 -10.26 -0.78
CA ASP A 147 -24.70 -11.30 -1.21
C ASP A 147 -24.06 -12.64 -1.60
N LYS A 148 -22.72 -12.77 -1.68
CA LYS A 148 -22.04 -13.99 -2.14
C LYS A 148 -20.81 -14.33 -1.31
N ALA A 149 -20.66 -15.64 -1.02
CA ALA A 149 -19.44 -16.22 -0.47
C ALA A 149 -18.25 -15.86 -1.36
N GLN A 150 -17.14 -15.42 -0.76
CA GLN A 150 -16.03 -14.85 -1.51
C GLN A 150 -14.80 -15.73 -1.42
N GLU A 151 -14.25 -16.04 -2.60
CA GLU A 151 -12.85 -16.44 -2.74
C GLU A 151 -11.94 -15.27 -2.38
N TRP A 152 -10.66 -15.57 -2.11
CA TRP A 152 -9.68 -14.54 -1.81
C TRP A 152 -9.59 -13.52 -2.95
N ARG A 153 -9.89 -12.25 -2.64
CA ARG A 153 -9.79 -11.14 -3.61
C ARG A 153 -9.45 -9.83 -2.91
N VAL A 154 -8.85 -8.91 -3.65
CA VAL A 154 -8.57 -7.55 -3.18
C VAL A 154 -9.39 -6.53 -3.96
N VAL A 155 -9.96 -5.56 -3.27
CA VAL A 155 -10.43 -4.30 -3.85
C VAL A 155 -9.57 -3.19 -3.28
N ILE A 156 -9.12 -2.26 -4.13
CA ILE A 156 -8.27 -1.15 -3.72
C ILE A 156 -8.90 0.13 -4.22
N SER A 157 -9.03 1.10 -3.32
CA SER A 157 -9.55 2.43 -3.62
C SER A 157 -8.60 3.50 -3.10
N PRO A 158 -8.52 4.66 -3.78
CA PRO A 158 -7.88 5.83 -3.21
C PRO A 158 -8.60 6.28 -1.94
#